data_AF-A0A1V5NTR5-F1
#
_entry.id   AF-A0A1V5NTR5-F1
#
_cell.length_a   1.000
_cell.length_b   1.000
_cell.length_c   1.000
_cell.angle_alpha   90.00
_cell.angle_beta   90.00
_cell.angle_gamma   90.00
#
_symmetry.space_group_name_H-M   'P 1'
#
loop_
_entity.id
_entity.type
_entity.pdbx_description
1 polymer ?
#
loop_
_entity_poly.entity_id
_entity_poly.type
_entity_poly.pdbx_seq_one_letter_code
_entity_poly.pdbx_strand_id
1 'polypeptide(L)'
;MAAAGLGRLIGRRGDFFRVAGRQLALIDDFAGTMWPFDRHIVLGPKDTQKVVDRIKQVTGIDAVITDINDIGKVDILAATDGVDADALTSYLKDNPHGNDDQQTPIVVLISPENMSRINAAAQQG
;
A
#
# COMPACT_ATOMS: atom_id res chain seq x y z
N MET A 1 -0.17 40.74 -15.53
CA MET A 1 -0.97 39.57 -15.93
C MET A 1 -0.40 39.00 -17.23
N ALA A 2 0.36 37.92 -17.16
CA ALA A 2 0.67 37.02 -18.28
C ALA A 2 1.57 35.89 -17.73
N ALA A 3 1.38 34.67 -18.23
CA ALA A 3 2.08 33.42 -17.89
C ALA A 3 1.52 32.55 -16.73
N ALA A 4 0.25 32.74 -16.36
CA ALA A 4 -0.53 31.71 -15.65
C ALA A 4 -1.51 31.07 -16.64
N GLY A 5 -1.03 30.17 -17.51
CA GLY A 5 -1.94 29.49 -18.44
C GLY A 5 -1.27 28.95 -19.68
N LEU A 6 -0.52 27.85 -19.57
CA LEU A 6 -0.40 26.91 -20.69
C LEU A 6 -0.03 25.45 -20.32
N GLY A 7 0.25 25.14 -19.05
CA GLY A 7 0.56 23.76 -18.64
C GLY A 7 -0.65 22.83 -18.41
N ARG A 8 -1.87 23.24 -18.79
CA ARG A 8 -3.13 22.54 -18.44
C ARG A 8 -3.80 21.80 -19.60
N LEU A 9 -3.11 21.61 -20.73
CA LEU A 9 -3.72 21.12 -21.98
C LEU A 9 -3.05 19.87 -22.58
N ILE A 10 -2.48 19.00 -21.75
CA ILE A 10 -2.15 17.63 -22.18
C ILE A 10 -2.69 16.68 -21.11
N GLY A 11 -3.88 16.15 -21.37
CA GLY A 11 -4.67 15.32 -20.45
C GLY A 11 -4.05 13.96 -20.16
N ARG A 12 -2.95 13.93 -19.40
CA ARG A 12 -2.39 12.74 -18.76
C ARG A 12 -2.04 13.06 -17.31
N ARG A 13 -2.99 12.86 -16.41
CA ARG A 13 -2.74 12.86 -14.97
C ARG A 13 -1.77 11.71 -14.69
N GLY A 14 -0.50 12.00 -14.40
CA GLY A 14 0.48 10.95 -14.08
C GLY A 14 1.94 11.28 -14.43
N ASP A 15 2.20 12.17 -15.40
CA ASP A 15 3.58 12.46 -15.82
C ASP A 15 4.37 13.30 -14.80
N PHE A 16 3.70 13.99 -13.87
CA PHE A 16 4.34 14.74 -12.78
C PHE A 16 5.11 13.81 -11.83
N PHE A 17 4.58 12.61 -11.56
CA PHE A 17 5.22 11.59 -10.72
C PHE A 17 6.36 10.86 -11.42
N ARG A 18 6.34 10.83 -12.76
CA ARG A 18 7.37 10.16 -13.57
C ARG A 18 8.66 10.97 -13.70
N VAL A 19 8.57 12.31 -13.61
CA VAL A 19 9.72 13.22 -13.83
C VAL A 19 10.28 13.79 -12.51
N ALA A 20 9.46 13.92 -11.45
CA ALA A 20 9.89 14.49 -10.17
C ALA A 20 10.56 13.48 -9.21
N GLY A 21 10.54 12.19 -9.54
CA GLY A 21 11.13 11.14 -8.71
C GLY A 21 10.25 10.77 -7.51
N ARG A 22 10.31 9.48 -7.14
CA ARG A 22 9.66 8.84 -5.97
C ARG A 22 9.83 9.60 -4.64
N GLN A 23 10.74 10.57 -4.60
CA GLN A 23 11.15 11.33 -3.43
C GLN A 23 10.29 12.59 -3.17
N LEU A 24 9.60 13.13 -4.19
CA LEU A 24 8.71 14.29 -4.03
C LEU A 24 7.26 13.91 -3.70
N ALA A 25 6.84 12.69 -4.05
CA ALA A 25 5.52 12.14 -3.70
C ALA A 25 5.39 11.75 -2.21
N LEU A 26 6.50 11.82 -1.47
CA LEU A 26 6.62 11.48 -0.05
C LEU A 26 6.58 12.70 0.87
N ILE A 27 6.44 13.90 0.30
CA ILE A 27 6.19 15.13 1.04
C ILE A 27 4.67 15.33 1.10
N ASP A 28 3.93 14.44 1.78
CA ASP A 28 2.48 14.63 1.92
C ASP A 28 2.03 14.92 3.36
N ASP A 29 2.64 14.35 4.40
CA ASP A 29 2.08 14.54 5.75
C ASP A 29 2.98 15.36 6.68
N PHE A 30 2.71 16.67 6.74
CA PHE A 30 3.08 17.50 7.90
C PHE A 30 2.11 17.29 9.08
N ALA A 31 1.06 16.48 8.92
CA ALA A 31 0.08 16.19 9.96
C ALA A 31 -0.47 14.77 9.75
N GLY A 32 -0.22 13.85 10.69
CA GLY A 32 -0.81 12.50 10.65
C GLY A 32 0.09 11.35 11.12
N THR A 33 1.37 11.61 11.44
CA THR A 33 2.24 10.58 12.01
C THR A 33 2.01 10.42 13.51
N MET A 34 2.06 9.17 14.00
CA MET A 34 1.88 8.88 15.43
C MET A 34 2.94 9.57 16.31
N TRP A 35 2.56 10.00 17.52
CA TRP A 35 3.52 10.50 18.52
C TRP A 35 4.63 9.47 18.78
N PRO A 36 5.93 9.84 18.82
CA PRO A 36 6.53 11.19 18.81
C PRO A 36 6.99 11.69 17.42
N PHE A 37 6.53 11.04 16.34
CA PHE A 37 6.94 11.35 14.97
C PHE A 37 6.03 12.37 14.29
N ASP A 38 5.02 12.89 14.99
CA ASP A 38 4.04 13.90 14.55
C ASP A 38 4.67 15.23 14.05
N ARG A 39 5.96 15.44 14.35
CA ARG A 39 6.76 16.59 13.90
C ARG A 39 7.91 16.24 12.97
N HIS A 40 7.99 14.98 12.52
CA HIS A 40 9.08 14.47 11.70
C HIS A 40 8.57 14.03 10.33
N ILE A 41 9.36 14.29 9.28
CA ILE A 41 9.11 13.71 7.96
C ILE A 41 9.54 12.24 8.01
N VAL A 42 8.56 11.34 7.92
CA VAL A 42 8.82 9.90 7.80
C VAL A 42 9.05 9.58 6.33
N LEU A 43 10.25 9.15 6.00
CA LEU A 43 10.56 8.69 4.65
C LEU A 43 9.89 7.34 4.39
N GLY A 44 9.42 7.16 3.15
CA GLY A 44 8.86 5.90 2.71
C GLY A 44 9.85 4.74 2.85
N PRO A 45 9.35 3.51 2.98
CA PRO A 45 10.18 2.34 3.21
C PRO A 45 11.18 2.11 2.06
N LYS A 46 12.39 1.72 2.42
CA LYS A 46 13.44 1.33 1.46
C LYS A 46 13.41 -0.18 1.26
N ASP A 47 13.90 -0.63 0.09
CA ASP A 47 14.07 -2.06 -0.21
C ASP A 47 12.78 -2.90 -0.06
N THR A 48 11.61 -2.32 -0.30
CA THR A 48 10.29 -2.96 -0.11
C THR A 48 10.18 -4.33 -0.79
N GLN A 49 10.72 -4.46 -2.00
CA GLN A 49 10.74 -5.76 -2.71
C GLN A 49 11.53 -6.83 -1.96
N LYS A 50 12.72 -6.49 -1.44
CA LYS A 50 13.54 -7.45 -0.67
C LYS A 50 12.81 -7.91 0.59
N VAL A 51 12.01 -7.03 1.19
CA VAL A 51 11.22 -7.37 2.39
C VAL A 51 10.14 -8.39 2.05
N VAL A 52 9.32 -8.14 1.02
CA VAL A 52 8.24 -9.08 0.65
C VAL A 52 8.80 -10.43 0.18
N ASP A 53 9.88 -10.43 -0.59
CA ASP A 53 10.56 -11.65 -1.03
C ASP A 53 11.08 -12.46 0.17
N ARG A 54 11.64 -11.77 1.18
CA ARG A 54 12.13 -12.42 2.39
C ARG A 54 10.99 -13.00 3.23
N ILE A 55 9.85 -12.31 3.33
CA ILE A 55 8.66 -12.82 4.01
C ILE A 55 8.22 -14.13 3.34
N LYS A 56 8.10 -14.14 2.00
CA LYS A 56 7.76 -15.36 1.26
C LYS A 56 8.77 -16.47 1.48
N GLN A 57 10.06 -16.16 1.43
CA GLN A 57 11.13 -17.15 1.62
C GLN A 57 11.06 -17.84 2.99
N VAL A 58 10.76 -17.09 4.06
CA VAL A 58 10.77 -17.60 5.43
C VAL A 58 9.46 -18.27 5.81
N THR A 59 8.33 -17.75 5.33
CA THR A 59 6.98 -18.18 5.77
C THR A 59 6.26 -19.07 4.76
N GLY A 60 6.65 -19.02 3.48
CA GLY A 60 5.89 -19.60 2.37
C GLY A 60 4.64 -18.81 1.96
N ILE A 61 4.32 -17.70 2.64
CA ILE A 61 3.11 -16.90 2.44
C ILE A 61 3.42 -15.72 1.51
N ASP A 62 2.49 -15.42 0.60
CA ASP A 62 2.57 -14.22 -0.26
C ASP A 62 2.44 -12.94 0.57
N ALA A 63 3.19 -11.91 0.19
CA ALA A 63 3.32 -10.69 0.98
C ALA A 63 3.21 -9.46 0.09
N VAL A 64 2.57 -8.43 0.63
CA VAL A 64 2.39 -7.14 -0.04
C VAL A 64 2.63 -6.02 0.97
N ILE A 65 3.31 -4.96 0.53
CA ILE A 65 3.43 -3.70 1.26
C ILE A 65 2.61 -2.68 0.48
N THR A 66 1.61 -2.11 1.15
CA THR A 66 0.70 -1.12 0.58
C THR A 66 0.69 0.16 1.40
N ASP A 67 0.49 1.29 0.72
CA ASP A 67 0.12 2.56 1.32
C ASP A 67 -1.35 2.83 0.98
N ILE A 68 -2.20 2.89 2.01
CA ILE A 68 -3.66 2.95 1.88
C ILE A 68 -4.17 4.11 2.73
N ASN A 69 -5.14 4.85 2.19
CA ASN A 69 -5.83 5.90 2.93
C ASN A 69 -7.35 5.82 2.73
N ASP A 70 -8.08 6.54 3.59
CA ASP A 70 -9.54 6.48 3.67
C ASP A 70 -10.28 7.12 2.49
N ILE A 71 -9.56 7.83 1.59
CA ILE A 71 -10.15 8.42 0.38
C ILE A 71 -10.18 7.45 -0.81
N GLY A 72 -9.84 6.17 -0.58
CA GLY A 72 -9.93 5.13 -1.60
C GLY A 72 -8.68 4.96 -2.44
N LYS A 73 -7.53 5.52 -2.02
CA LYS A 73 -6.26 5.35 -2.72
C LYS A 73 -5.50 4.18 -2.10
N VAL A 74 -5.15 3.23 -2.95
CA VAL A 74 -4.28 2.09 -2.61
C VAL A 74 -3.06 2.17 -3.52
N ASP A 75 -1.89 2.34 -2.94
CA ASP A 75 -0.61 2.26 -3.64
C ASP A 75 0.12 0.99 -3.21
N ILE A 76 0.51 0.16 -4.18
CA ILE A 76 1.23 -1.09 -3.92
C ILE A 76 2.72 -0.79 -4.05
N LEU A 77 3.42 -0.75 -2.92
CA LEU A 77 4.84 -0.40 -2.86
C LEU A 77 5.76 -1.58 -3.24
N ALA A 78 5.32 -2.81 -2.95
CA ALA A 78 5.92 -4.07 -3.38
C ALA A 78 4.96 -5.24 -3.15
N ALA A 79 5.09 -6.29 -3.95
CA ALA A 79 4.35 -7.54 -3.80
C ALA A 79 5.23 -8.72 -4.20
N THR A 80 4.98 -9.89 -3.62
CA THR A 80 5.54 -11.14 -4.11
C THR A 80 4.99 -11.48 -5.50
N ASP A 81 5.75 -12.24 -6.28
CA ASP A 81 5.33 -12.67 -7.61
C ASP A 81 4.01 -13.46 -7.57
N GLY A 82 3.13 -13.20 -8.55
CA GLY A 82 1.85 -13.90 -8.70
C GLY A 82 0.68 -13.30 -7.91
N VAL A 83 0.90 -12.22 -7.15
CA VAL A 83 -0.19 -11.46 -6.52
C VAL A 83 -1.01 -10.72 -7.58
N ASP A 84 -2.34 -10.87 -7.52
CA ASP A 84 -3.28 -10.10 -8.33
C ASP A 84 -3.48 -8.70 -7.73
N ALA A 85 -2.81 -7.71 -8.32
CA ALA A 85 -2.81 -6.33 -7.86
C ALA A 85 -4.19 -5.65 -7.99
N ASP A 86 -4.97 -6.00 -9.02
CA ASP A 86 -6.27 -5.38 -9.26
C ASP A 86 -7.30 -5.89 -8.25
N ALA A 87 -7.32 -7.20 -8.01
CA ALA A 87 -8.15 -7.81 -6.97
C ALA A 87 -7.80 -7.23 -5.59
N LEU A 88 -6.51 -7.17 -5.25
CA LEU A 88 -6.04 -6.62 -3.98
C LEU A 88 -6.48 -5.17 -3.79
N THR A 89 -6.30 -4.34 -4.81
CA THR A 89 -6.72 -2.94 -4.80
C THR A 89 -8.22 -2.83 -4.54
N SER A 90 -9.03 -3.68 -5.17
CA SER A 90 -10.47 -3.71 -4.93
C SER A 90 -10.84 -4.09 -3.49
N TYR A 91 -10.09 -5.00 -2.85
CA TYR A 91 -10.37 -5.43 -1.47
C TYR A 91 -9.97 -4.39 -0.43
N LEU A 92 -8.90 -3.65 -0.71
CA LEU A 92 -8.30 -2.71 0.25
C LEU A 92 -8.77 -1.27 0.05
N LYS A 93 -9.50 -0.98 -1.04
CA LYS A 93 -9.92 0.37 -1.42
C LYS A 93 -10.60 1.12 -0.29
N ASP A 94 -11.53 0.49 0.41
CA ASP A 94 -12.30 1.16 1.46
C ASP A 94 -11.59 1.16 2.83
N ASN A 95 -10.29 0.82 2.86
CA ASN A 95 -9.46 0.67 4.06
C ASN A 95 -10.18 -0.06 5.22
N PRO A 96 -10.72 -1.27 5.01
CA PRO A 96 -11.67 -1.90 5.93
C PRO A 96 -11.08 -2.20 7.31
N HIS A 97 -9.76 -2.23 7.43
CA HIS A 97 -9.06 -2.52 8.69
C HIS A 97 -8.78 -1.26 9.51
N GLY A 98 -8.63 -0.11 8.85
CA GLY A 98 -8.20 1.15 9.47
C GLY A 98 -6.78 1.07 10.02
N ASN A 99 -5.90 1.97 9.60
CA ASN A 99 -4.48 1.96 10.00
C ASN A 99 -4.07 3.12 10.91
N ASP A 100 -4.97 4.07 11.17
CA ASP A 100 -4.73 5.24 12.03
C ASP A 100 -5.02 4.88 13.50
N ASP A 101 -6.13 5.36 14.07
CA ASP A 101 -6.51 5.12 15.47
C ASP A 101 -6.63 3.63 15.84
N GLN A 102 -6.94 2.77 14.87
CA GLN A 102 -7.11 1.33 15.07
C GLN A 102 -5.77 0.60 15.22
N GLN A 103 -4.66 1.24 14.81
CA GLN A 103 -3.30 0.69 14.94
C GLN A 103 -3.15 -0.72 14.33
N THR A 104 -3.66 -0.94 13.11
CA THR A 104 -3.57 -2.24 12.41
C THR A 104 -2.56 -2.23 11.23
N PRO A 105 -1.25 -2.11 11.49
CA PRO A 105 -0.25 -2.04 10.42
C PRO A 105 -0.02 -3.36 9.69
N ILE A 106 -0.61 -4.47 10.16
CA ILE A 106 -0.46 -5.81 9.58
C ILE A 106 -1.84 -6.46 9.47
N VAL A 107 -2.15 -6.96 8.27
CA VAL A 107 -3.40 -7.63 7.93
C VAL A 107 -3.11 -8.99 7.33
N VAL A 108 -3.93 -9.99 7.66
CA VAL A 108 -3.89 -11.30 7.00
C VAL A 108 -5.08 -11.42 6.07
N LEU A 109 -4.80 -11.55 4.77
CA LEU A 109 -5.81 -11.83 3.75
C LEU A 109 -5.83 -13.34 3.48
N ILE A 110 -7.01 -13.94 3.53
CA ILE A 110 -7.19 -15.37 3.30
C ILE A 110 -8.10 -15.54 2.09
N SER A 111 -7.60 -16.19 1.05
CA SER A 111 -8.41 -16.50 -0.13
C SER A 111 -9.53 -17.50 0.21
N PRO A 112 -10.63 -17.51 -0.55
CA PRO A 112 -11.70 -18.51 -0.38
C PRO A 112 -11.20 -19.97 -0.44
N GLU A 113 -10.21 -20.27 -1.29
CA GLU A 113 -9.65 -21.63 -1.36
C GLU A 113 -8.86 -21.98 -0.08
N ASN A 114 -8.05 -21.05 0.41
CA ASN A 114 -7.29 -21.24 1.64
C ASN A 114 -8.21 -21.36 2.86
N MET A 115 -9.29 -20.56 2.92
CA MET A 115 -10.30 -20.67 3.97
C MET A 115 -10.98 -22.04 3.97
N SER A 116 -11.31 -22.56 2.78
CA SER A 116 -11.91 -23.89 2.63
C SER A 116 -10.97 -25.00 3.10
N ARG A 117 -9.67 -24.91 2.81
CA ARG A 117 -8.64 -25.86 3.29
C ARG A 117 -8.50 -25.83 4.82
N ILE A 118 -8.48 -24.63 5.42
CA ILE A 118 -8.40 -24.45 6.88
C ILE A 118 -9.62 -25.10 7.55
N ASN A 119 -10.83 -24.82 7.05
CA ASN A 119 -12.06 -25.38 7.59
C ASN A 119 -12.12 -26.91 7.47
N ALA A 120 -11.64 -27.47 6.35
CA ALA A 120 -11.58 -28.92 6.17
C ALA A 120 -10.60 -29.59 7.16
N ALA A 121 -9.44 -28.98 7.43
CA ALA A 121 -8.49 -29.48 8.40
C ALA A 121 -9.04 -29.42 9.84
N ALA A 122 -9.79 -28.35 10.18
CA ALA A 122 -10.39 -28.19 11.51
C ALA A 122 -11.50 -29.21 11.81
N GLN A 123 -12.12 -29.81 10.80
CA GLN A 123 -13.14 -30.86 10.96
C GLN A 123 -12.55 -32.27 11.11
N GLN A 124 -11.23 -32.43 10.96
CA GLN A 124 -10.54 -33.73 11.01
C GLN A 124 -9.78 -33.97 12.33
N GLY A 125 -9.76 -33.00 13.25
CA GLY A 125 -9.16 -33.10 14.59
C GLY A 125 -10.22 -33.10 15.68
#